data_AF-A0A6M0F190-F1
#
_entry.id   AF-A0A6M0F190-F1
#
_cell.length_a   1.000
_cell.length_b   1.000
_cell.length_c   1.000
_cell.angle_alpha   90.00
_cell.angle_beta   90.00
_cell.angle_gamma   90.00
#
_symmetry.space_group_name_H-M   'P 1'
#
loop_
_entity.id
_entity.type
_entity.pdbx_description
1 polymer ?
#
loop_
_entity_poly.entity_id
_entity_poly.type
_entity_poly.pdbx_seq_one_letter_code
_entity_poly.pdbx_strand_id
1 'polypeptide(L)' 'MQFSDVIRGLTNVQASSLSAMPDLNPELKQVAPVDQAIAHTLSYIEGPKFAPQVLTTKASALI' A
#
# COMPACT_ATOMS: atom_id res chain seq x y z
N MET A 1 -9.70 6.72 4.31
CA MET A 1 -9.12 6.07 5.52
C MET A 1 -7.62 6.27 5.50
N GLN A 2 -6.97 6.35 6.65
CA GLN A 2 -5.50 6.41 6.69
C GLN A 2 -4.89 5.02 6.48
N PHE A 3 -3.67 4.94 5.99
CA PHE A 3 -2.98 3.65 5.84
C PHE A 3 -2.83 2.90 7.17
N SER A 4 -2.66 3.62 8.28
CA SER A 4 -2.66 3.03 9.63
C SER A 4 -3.98 2.32 9.99
N ASP A 5 -5.12 2.74 9.42
CA ASP A 5 -6.40 2.04 9.60
C ASP A 5 -6.36 0.66 8.95
N VAL A 6 -5.72 0.56 7.77
CA VAL A 6 -5.55 -0.70 7.04
C VAL A 6 -4.70 -1.66 7.84
N ILE A 7 -3.54 -1.20 8.31
CA ILE A 7 -2.62 -2.02 9.14
C ILE A 7 -3.31 -2.54 10.39
N ARG A 8 -4.15 -1.72 11.06
CA ARG A 8 -4.92 -2.15 12.23
C ARG A 8 -5.96 -3.23 11.92
N GLY A 9 -6.47 -3.28 10.69
CA GLY A 9 -7.42 -4.30 10.25
C GLY A 9 -6.79 -5.62 9.84
N LEU A 10 -5.47 -5.68 9.64
CA LEU A 10 -4.76 -6.88 9.21
C LEU A 10 -4.23 -7.68 10.41
N THR A 11 -4.42 -8.99 10.38
CA THR A 11 -3.79 -9.93 11.31
C THR A 11 -2.49 -10.45 10.71
N ASN A 12 -1.39 -10.46 11.46
CA ASN A 12 -0.05 -10.95 11.06
C ASN A 12 0.78 -10.02 10.15
N VAL A 13 0.76 -8.71 10.39
CA VAL A 13 1.67 -7.77 9.74
C VAL A 13 3.10 -7.98 10.25
N GLN A 14 4.01 -8.42 9.38
CA GLN A 14 5.43 -8.63 9.72
C GLN A 14 6.22 -7.31 9.79
N ALA A 15 5.91 -6.38 8.90
CA ALA A 15 6.55 -5.07 8.83
C ALA A 15 5.60 -4.07 8.17
N SER A 16 5.81 -2.78 8.45
CA SER A 16 5.15 -1.68 7.74
C SER A 16 6.10 -0.51 7.62
N SER A 17 5.90 0.33 6.60
CA SER A 17 6.61 1.60 6.48
C SER A 17 6.39 2.50 7.70
N LEU A 18 5.22 2.43 8.34
CA LEU A 18 4.86 3.24 9.51
C LEU A 18 5.74 2.97 10.73
N SER A 19 6.37 1.80 10.83
CA SER A 19 7.29 1.48 11.93
C SER A 19 8.60 2.28 11.84
N ALA A 20 9.07 2.57 10.63
CA ALA A 20 10.31 3.33 10.39
C ALA A 20 10.04 4.79 10.00
N MET A 21 8.90 5.07 9.39
CA MET A 21 8.47 6.37 8.88
C MET A 21 7.00 6.62 9.30
N PRO A 22 6.74 6.99 10.56
CA PRO A 22 5.37 7.17 11.07
C PRO A 22 4.55 8.21 10.30
N ASP A 23 5.23 9.21 9.72
CA ASP A 23 4.61 10.27 8.93
C ASP A 23 4.22 9.82 7.51
N LEU A 24 4.70 8.66 7.04
CA LEU A 24 4.33 8.08 5.75
C LEU A 24 2.98 7.35 5.84
N ASN A 25 1.96 8.08 6.28
CA ASN A 25 0.60 7.60 6.53
C ASN A 25 -0.42 8.28 5.59
N PRO A 26 -0.42 7.93 4.29
CA PRO A 26 -1.27 8.59 3.31
C PRO A 26 -2.76 8.31 3.52
N GLU A 27 -3.59 9.25 3.08
CA GLU A 27 -5.03 9.05 2.96
C GLU A 27 -5.33 8.19 1.72
N LEU A 28 -6.06 7.09 1.95
CA LEU A 28 -6.53 6.14 0.96
C LEU A 28 -8.04 6.30 0.77
N LYS A 29 -8.45 6.43 -0.50
CA LYS A 29 -9.84 6.64 -0.93
C LYS A 29 -10.46 5.41 -1.57
N GLN A 30 -9.63 4.54 -2.14
CA GLN A 30 -10.09 3.33 -2.83
C GLN A 30 -8.99 2.26 -2.92
N VAL A 31 -9.38 1.08 -3.40
CA VAL A 31 -8.49 -0.03 -3.74
C VAL A 31 -8.52 -0.23 -5.26
N ALA A 32 -7.39 -0.49 -5.89
CA ALA A 32 -7.35 -0.83 -7.32
C ALA A 32 -6.21 -1.80 -7.66
N PRO A 33 -6.31 -2.52 -8.80
CA PRO A 33 -5.19 -3.25 -9.38
C PRO A 33 -3.96 -2.35 -9.57
N VAL A 34 -2.76 -2.91 -9.36
CA VAL A 34 -1.51 -2.13 -9.36
C VAL A 34 -1.21 -1.45 -10.71
N ASP A 35 -1.65 -2.04 -11.81
CA ASP A 35 -1.53 -1.53 -13.18
C ASP A 35 -2.55 -0.43 -13.52
N GLN A 36 -3.57 -0.25 -12.69
CA GLN A 36 -4.62 0.76 -12.83
C GLN A 36 -4.61 1.77 -11.67
N ALA A 37 -3.67 1.64 -10.74
CA ALA A 37 -3.61 2.46 -9.55
C ALA A 37 -3.29 3.92 -9.87
N ILE A 38 -3.83 4.81 -9.05
CA ILE A 38 -3.60 6.26 -9.07
C ILE A 38 -3.34 6.74 -7.64
N ALA A 39 -3.05 8.03 -7.47
CA ALA A 39 -2.90 8.62 -6.14
C ALA A 39 -4.14 8.37 -5.27
N HIS A 40 -3.92 8.24 -3.97
CA HIS A 40 -4.91 7.87 -2.95
C HIS A 40 -5.48 6.46 -3.07
N THR A 41 -4.79 5.56 -3.77
CA THR A 41 -5.21 4.17 -3.92
C THR A 41 -4.29 3.22 -3.17
N LEU A 42 -4.87 2.16 -2.61
CA LEU A 42 -4.17 0.98 -2.09
C LEU A 42 -4.12 -0.12 -3.16
N SER A 43 -2.97 -0.74 -3.34
CA SER A 43 -2.81 -1.91 -4.22
C SER A 43 -2.09 -3.05 -3.51
N TYR A 44 -2.21 -4.26 -4.06
CA TYR A 44 -1.57 -5.48 -3.54
C TYR A 44 -0.56 -6.01 -4.56
N ILE A 45 0.63 -6.41 -4.09
CA ILE A 45 1.68 -7.05 -4.89
C ILE A 45 1.85 -8.49 -4.44
N GLU A 46 1.43 -9.43 -5.28
CA GLU A 46 1.65 -10.86 -5.05
C GLU A 46 2.70 -11.44 -5.98
N GLY A 47 3.77 -11.95 -5.38
CA GLY A 47 4.77 -12.74 -6.08
C GLY A 47 5.64 -11.97 -7.08
N PRO A 48 6.54 -12.68 -7.78
CA PRO A 48 7.56 -12.06 -8.61
C PRO A 48 7.00 -11.39 -9.87
N LYS A 49 5.80 -11.78 -10.32
CA LYS A 49 5.18 -11.23 -11.54
C LYS A 49 4.99 -9.72 -11.49
N PHE A 50 4.62 -9.20 -10.32
CA PHE A 50 4.32 -7.78 -10.13
C PHE A 50 5.39 -7.03 -9.33
N ALA A 51 6.49 -7.70 -8.94
CA ALA A 51 7.60 -7.07 -8.21
C ALA A 51 8.14 -5.77 -8.86
N PRO A 52 8.25 -5.65 -10.21
CA PRO A 52 8.70 -4.41 -10.83
C PRO A 52 7.76 -3.22 -10.56
N GLN A 53 6.48 -3.46 -10.28
CA GLN A 53 5.49 -2.41 -10.07
C GLN A 53 5.71 -1.63 -8.76
N VAL A 54 6.44 -2.19 -7.80
CA VAL A 54 6.79 -1.49 -6.54
C VAL A 54 7.50 -0.17 -6.82
N LEU A 55 8.25 -0.08 -7.92
CA LEU A 55 9.02 1.10 -8.28
C LEU A 55 8.27 2.06 -9.22
N THR A 56 7.24 1.58 -9.93
CA THR A 56 6.61 2.32 -11.04
C THR A 56 5.14 2.65 -10.83
N THR A 57 4.47 1.99 -9.89
CA THR A 57 3.04 2.21 -9.63
C THR A 57 2.77 3.62 -9.12
N LYS A 58 1.55 4.10 -9.39
CA LYS A 58 1.04 5.37 -8.86
C LYS A 58 0.21 5.18 -7.59
N ALA A 59 0.10 3.96 -7.07
CA ALA A 59 -0.55 3.70 -5.79
C ALA A 59 0.13 4.50 -4.66
N SER A 60 -0.66 4.96 -3.70
CA SER A 60 -0.12 5.68 -2.53
C SER A 60 0.36 4.74 -1.43
N ALA A 61 -0.14 3.50 -1.40
CA ALA A 61 0.32 2.46 -0.50
C ALA A 61 0.24 1.09 -1.17
N LEU A 62 1.10 0.17 -0.74
CA LEU A 62 1.17 -1.22 -1.20
C LEU A 62 1.06 -2.17 -0.02
N ILE A 63 0.38 -3.30 -0.24
CA ILE A 63 0.45 -4.51 0.59
C ILE A 63 1.22 -5.58 -0.20
#